data_AF-A0A1V2K0T1-F1
#
_entry.id   AF-A0A1V2K0T1-F1
#
_cell.length_a   1.000
_cell.length_b   1.000
_cell.length_c   1.000
_cell.angle_alpha   90.00
_cell.angle_beta   90.00
_cell.angle_gamma   90.00
#
_symmetry.space_group_name_H-M   'P 1'
#
loop_
_entity.id
_entity.type
_entity.pdbx_description
1 polymer ?
#
loop_
_entity_poly.entity_id
_entity_poly.type
_entity_poly.pdbx_seq_one_letter_code
_entity_poly.pdbx_strand_id
1 'polypeptide(L)'
;MELDHNEALAIIGELQRWHDEARSLVDDAADKSRLSSNSIDLLKIRLTKLKDEIKDAAKHETLSRRKEPKTDLEQFFFGPAVRSTSANFRMRTDTSPHSEKWNQGLHEVEHELSYALHNIQGSLKTNS
;
A
#
# COMPACT_ATOMS: atom_id res chain seq x y z
N MET A 1 -18.13 -19.89 -4.54
CA MET A 1 -17.60 -18.61 -5.03
C MET A 1 -16.79 -18.94 -6.26
N GLU A 2 -17.28 -18.58 -7.45
CA GLU A 2 -16.45 -18.62 -8.65
C GLU A 2 -15.52 -17.41 -8.55
N LEU A 3 -14.21 -17.65 -8.43
CA LEU A 3 -13.23 -16.59 -8.24
C LEU A 3 -13.01 -15.89 -9.57
N ASP A 4 -13.38 -14.62 -9.67
CA ASP A 4 -12.99 -13.79 -10.82
C ASP A 4 -11.46 -13.61 -10.77
N HIS A 5 -10.77 -14.38 -11.61
CA HIS A 5 -9.32 -14.39 -11.65
C HIS A 5 -8.74 -13.05 -12.09
N ASN A 6 -9.44 -12.32 -12.97
CA ASN A 6 -8.97 -11.03 -13.45
C ASN A 6 -9.07 -9.98 -12.34
N GLU A 7 -10.17 -9.98 -11.59
CA GLU A 7 -10.32 -9.12 -10.43
C GLU A 7 -9.27 -9.43 -9.35
N ALA A 8 -9.04 -10.71 -9.06
CA ALA A 8 -8.03 -11.10 -8.09
C ALA A 8 -6.62 -10.63 -8.50
N LEU A 9 -6.27 -10.77 -9.79
CA LEU A 9 -5.02 -10.24 -10.33
C LEU A 9 -4.95 -8.70 -10.26
N ALA A 10 -6.05 -8.00 -10.47
CA ALA A 10 -6.11 -6.54 -10.33
C ALA A 10 -5.89 -6.11 -8.88
N ILE A 11 -6.50 -6.80 -7.90
CA ILE A 11 -6.27 -6.58 -6.47
C ILE A 11 -4.80 -6.80 -6.13
N ILE A 12 -4.22 -7.92 -6.55
CA ILE A 12 -2.81 -8.25 -6.32
C ILE A 12 -1.91 -7.17 -6.93
N GLY A 13 -2.16 -6.79 -8.18
CA GLY A 13 -1.36 -5.78 -8.88
C GLY A 13 -1.34 -4.44 -8.15
N GLU A 14 -2.49 -4.00 -7.65
CA GLU A 14 -2.58 -2.72 -6.93
C GLU A 14 -1.90 -2.77 -5.56
N LEU A 15 -2.10 -3.86 -4.78
CA LEU A 15 -1.44 -4.04 -3.49
C LEU A 15 0.10 -4.16 -3.66
N GLN A 16 0.55 -4.87 -4.69
CA GLN A 16 1.97 -5.02 -5.01
C GLN A 16 2.60 -3.68 -5.41
N ARG A 17 1.90 -2.88 -6.23
CA ARG A 17 2.36 -1.55 -6.62
C ARG A 17 2.60 -0.65 -5.41
N TRP A 18 1.69 -0.65 -4.43
CA TRP A 18 1.88 0.12 -3.20
C TRP A 18 2.98 -0.43 -2.32
N HIS A 19 3.10 -1.76 -2.22
CA HIS A 19 4.17 -2.40 -1.47
C HIS A 19 5.54 -2.00 -2.03
N ASP A 20 5.70 -2.09 -3.35
CA ASP A 20 6.95 -1.77 -4.03
C ASP A 20 7.30 -0.28 -3.92
N GLU A 21 6.29 0.60 -3.97
CA GLU A 21 6.51 2.03 -3.73
C GLU A 21 6.95 2.30 -2.28
N ALA A 22 6.34 1.65 -1.29
CA ALA A 22 6.76 1.79 0.10
C ALA A 22 8.22 1.34 0.30
N ARG A 23 8.60 0.19 -0.28
CA ARG A 23 9.98 -0.31 -0.24
C ARG A 23 10.95 0.63 -0.96
N SER A 24 10.60 1.09 -2.17
CA SER A 24 11.43 2.03 -2.92
C SER A 24 11.68 3.33 -2.15
N LEU A 25 10.68 3.85 -1.42
CA LEU A 25 10.85 5.02 -0.56
C LEU A 25 11.83 4.80 0.60
N VAL A 26 11.95 3.57 1.10
CA VAL A 26 12.97 3.20 2.09
C VAL A 26 14.34 3.12 1.43
N ASP A 27 14.45 2.41 0.31
CA ASP A 27 15.71 2.19 -0.40
C ASP A 27 16.34 3.51 -0.88
N ASP A 28 15.52 4.40 -1.44
CA ASP A 28 15.97 5.71 -1.92
C ASP A 28 16.39 6.65 -0.78
N ALA A 29 15.95 6.39 0.45
CA ALA A 29 16.32 7.13 1.66
C ALA A 29 17.44 6.45 2.47
N ALA A 30 17.91 5.27 2.06
CA ALA A 30 18.85 4.47 2.84
C ALA A 30 20.23 5.15 2.98
N ASP A 31 20.77 5.70 1.88
CA ASP A 31 22.01 6.49 1.92
C ASP A 31 21.72 7.96 2.21
N LYS A 32 21.66 8.29 3.50
CA LYS A 32 21.39 9.65 4.00
C LYS A 32 22.39 10.69 3.50
N SER A 33 23.60 10.30 3.11
CA SER A 33 24.62 11.24 2.60
C SER A 33 24.32 11.74 1.18
N ARG A 34 23.46 11.04 0.43
CA ARG A 34 23.05 11.39 -0.93
C ARG A 34 21.74 12.18 -1.00
N LEU A 35 21.10 12.42 0.15
CA LEU A 35 19.85 13.16 0.23
C LEU A 35 20.10 14.66 0.06
N SER A 36 19.91 15.14 -1.17
CA SER A 36 19.77 16.56 -1.48
C SER A 36 18.37 17.06 -1.13
N SER A 37 18.20 18.38 -1.01
CA SER A 37 16.88 19.00 -0.80
C SER A 37 15.87 18.58 -1.88
N ASN A 38 16.29 18.56 -3.15
CA ASN A 38 15.42 18.17 -4.26
C ASN A 38 14.96 16.71 -4.14
N SER A 39 15.87 15.78 -3.80
CA SER A 39 15.50 14.38 -3.59
C SER A 39 14.57 14.20 -2.39
N ILE A 40 14.77 14.97 -1.31
CA ILE A 40 13.89 14.94 -0.14
C ILE A 40 12.48 15.38 -0.53
N ASP A 41 12.35 16.45 -1.31
CA ASP A 41 11.04 16.94 -1.76
C ASP A 41 10.36 15.91 -2.67
N LEU A 42 11.08 15.28 -3.58
CA LEU A 42 10.56 14.19 -4.42
C LEU A 42 10.06 13.00 -3.58
N LEU A 43 10.83 12.59 -2.57
CA LEU A 43 10.42 11.51 -1.65
C LEU A 43 9.16 11.87 -0.88
N LYS A 44 9.04 13.12 -0.40
CA LYS A 44 7.84 13.59 0.32
C LYS A 44 6.60 13.66 -0.58
N ILE A 45 6.76 14.06 -1.84
CA ILE A 45 5.67 14.05 -2.84
C ILE A 45 5.18 12.62 -3.06
N ARG A 46 6.10 11.68 -3.28
CA ARG A 46 5.78 10.27 -3.46
C ARG A 46 5.12 9.66 -2.23
N LEU A 47 5.64 9.93 -1.03
CA LEU A 47 5.03 9.53 0.24
C LEU A 47 3.59 10.05 0.36
N THR A 48 3.37 11.32 0.05
CA THR A 48 2.04 11.95 0.11
C THR A 48 1.09 11.26 -0.85
N LYS A 49 1.53 11.05 -2.10
CA LYS A 49 0.74 10.35 -3.12
C LYS A 49 0.38 8.93 -2.68
N LEU A 50 1.34 8.14 -2.21
CA LEU A 50 1.09 6.78 -1.72
C LEU A 50 0.06 6.77 -0.59
N LYS A 51 0.22 7.67 0.38
CA LYS A 51 -0.68 7.78 1.51
C LYS A 51 -2.09 8.17 1.10
N ASP A 52 -2.22 9.12 0.18
CA ASP A 52 -3.52 9.58 -0.32
C ASP A 52 -4.23 8.50 -1.13
N GLU A 53 -3.51 7.75 -1.98
CA GLU A 53 -4.07 6.62 -2.74
C GLU A 53 -4.64 5.54 -1.80
N ILE A 54 -3.88 5.13 -0.79
CA ILE A 54 -4.32 4.12 0.19
C ILE A 54 -5.53 4.63 0.99
N LYS A 55 -5.48 5.90 1.43
CA LYS A 55 -6.59 6.50 2.17
C LYS A 55 -7.85 6.64 1.34
N ASP A 56 -7.72 7.02 0.07
CA ASP A 56 -8.85 7.15 -0.84
C ASP A 56 -9.47 5.78 -1.13
N ALA A 57 -8.65 4.78 -1.39
CA ALA A 57 -9.08 3.39 -1.49
C ALA A 57 -9.83 2.91 -0.24
N ALA A 58 -9.35 3.28 0.97
CA ALA A 58 -9.99 2.90 2.22
C ALA A 58 -11.35 3.57 2.48
N LYS A 59 -11.71 4.66 1.79
CA LYS A 59 -13.04 5.29 1.95
C LYS A 59 -14.16 4.43 1.38
N HIS A 60 -13.88 3.76 0.27
CA HIS A 60 -14.86 3.01 -0.49
C HIS A 60 -14.59 1.50 -0.46
N GLU A 61 -13.33 1.13 -0.20
CA GLU A 61 -12.85 -0.24 -0.11
C GLU A 61 -13.13 -1.03 -1.40
N THR A 62 -13.10 -0.32 -2.53
CA THR A 62 -13.28 -0.83 -3.88
C THR A 62 -12.06 -0.46 -4.72
N LEU A 63 -11.69 -1.31 -5.66
CA LEU A 63 -10.66 -1.05 -6.67
C LEU A 63 -11.00 0.20 -7.49
N SER A 64 -12.27 0.39 -7.82
CA SER A 64 -12.75 1.54 -8.60
C SER A 64 -12.62 2.88 -7.88
N ARG A 65 -12.36 2.87 -6.55
CA ARG A 65 -12.36 4.06 -5.68
C ARG A 65 -13.71 4.77 -5.64
N ARG A 66 -14.80 4.06 -5.91
CA ARG A 66 -16.16 4.61 -5.95
C ARG A 66 -17.06 3.94 -4.93
N LYS A 67 -18.07 4.69 -4.51
CA LYS A 67 -19.13 4.19 -3.63
C LYS A 67 -20.07 3.26 -4.40
N GLU A 68 -19.65 2.02 -4.55
CA GLU A 68 -20.35 0.96 -5.28
C GLU A 68 -20.49 -0.28 -4.37
N PRO A 69 -21.43 -1.21 -4.66
CA PRO A 69 -21.45 -2.51 -4.02
C PRO A 69 -20.12 -3.23 -4.25
N LYS A 70 -19.55 -3.76 -3.17
CA LYS A 70 -18.31 -4.53 -3.24
C LYS A 70 -18.56 -5.88 -3.87
N THR A 71 -17.57 -6.37 -4.62
CA THR A 71 -17.51 -7.79 -4.97
C THR A 71 -17.13 -8.63 -3.75
N ASP A 72 -17.29 -9.95 -3.85
CA ASP A 72 -16.82 -10.87 -2.82
C ASP A 72 -15.30 -10.72 -2.59
N LEU A 73 -14.51 -10.60 -3.66
CA LEU A 73 -13.07 -10.44 -3.56
C LEU A 73 -12.68 -9.12 -2.88
N GLU A 74 -13.38 -8.02 -3.20
CA GLU A 74 -13.16 -6.76 -2.52
C GLU A 74 -13.56 -6.83 -1.04
N GLN A 75 -14.68 -7.48 -0.72
CA GLN A 75 -15.16 -7.63 0.65
C GLN A 75 -14.21 -8.46 1.52
N PHE A 76 -13.67 -9.56 0.97
CA PHE A 76 -12.83 -10.50 1.73
C PHE A 76 -11.34 -10.18 1.70
N PHE A 77 -10.83 -9.52 0.65
CA PHE A 77 -9.40 -9.26 0.50
C PHE A 77 -9.07 -7.77 0.42
N PHE A 78 -9.61 -7.06 -0.57
CA PHE A 78 -9.18 -5.68 -0.83
C PHE A 78 -9.56 -4.71 0.29
N GLY A 79 -10.82 -4.71 0.70
CA GLY A 79 -11.35 -3.84 1.76
C GLY A 79 -10.63 -4.00 3.09
N PRO A 80 -10.48 -5.23 3.63
CA PRO A 80 -9.66 -5.47 4.81
C PRO A 80 -8.22 -4.97 4.66
N ALA A 81 -7.58 -5.20 3.52
CA ALA A 81 -6.21 -4.76 3.26
C ALA A 81 -6.07 -3.24 3.31
N VAL A 82 -6.92 -2.49 2.59
CA VAL A 82 -6.83 -1.02 2.56
C VAL A 82 -7.24 -0.38 3.87
N ARG A 83 -8.23 -0.94 4.59
CA ARG A 83 -8.58 -0.45 5.93
C ARG A 83 -7.42 -0.60 6.90
N SER A 84 -6.82 -1.79 6.97
CA SER A 84 -5.71 -2.08 7.88
C SER A 84 -4.51 -1.20 7.56
N THR A 85 -4.09 -1.19 6.29
CA THR A 85 -2.95 -0.39 5.82
C THR A 85 -3.18 1.10 6.08
N SER A 86 -4.37 1.64 5.76
CA SER A 86 -4.71 3.05 6.00
C SER A 86 -4.68 3.42 7.49
N ALA A 87 -5.20 2.54 8.36
CA ALA A 87 -5.20 2.76 9.81
C ALA A 87 -3.79 2.70 10.42
N ASN A 88 -2.90 1.89 9.84
CA ASN A 88 -1.51 1.75 10.28
C ASN A 88 -0.56 2.73 9.58
N PHE A 89 -0.99 3.43 8.52
CA PHE A 89 -0.21 4.49 7.89
C PHE A 89 -0.21 5.81 8.70
N ARG A 90 0.40 5.77 9.88
CA ARG A 90 0.41 6.88 10.86
C ARG A 90 1.50 7.91 10.60
N MET A 91 2.53 7.56 9.85
CA MET A 91 3.63 8.46 9.51
C MET A 91 3.14 9.74 8.83
N ARG A 92 3.59 10.91 9.31
CA ARG A 92 3.21 12.20 8.71
C ARG A 92 3.93 12.40 7.36
N THR A 93 3.29 13.08 6.42
CA THR A 93 3.86 13.34 5.09
C THR A 93 5.02 14.36 5.10
N ASP A 94 5.16 15.13 6.18
CA ASP A 94 6.28 16.05 6.40
C ASP A 94 7.48 15.40 7.10
N THR A 95 7.38 14.11 7.46
CA THR A 95 8.47 13.34 8.10
C THR A 95 9.73 13.42 7.25
N SER A 96 10.86 13.74 7.88
CA SER A 96 12.13 13.83 7.19
C SER A 96 12.66 12.44 6.83
N PRO A 97 13.11 12.20 5.58
CA PRO A 97 13.79 10.94 5.20
C PRO A 97 15.07 10.65 6.01
N HIS A 98 15.66 11.65 6.67
CA HIS A 98 16.79 11.42 7.59
C HIS A 98 16.38 10.78 8.92
N SER A 99 15.10 10.88 9.29
CA SER A 99 14.58 10.38 10.56
C SER A 99 14.40 8.87 10.53
N GLU A 100 14.67 8.20 11.66
CA GLU A 100 14.34 6.78 11.83
C GLU A 100 12.84 6.49 11.66
N LYS A 101 12.00 7.49 11.95
CA LYS A 101 10.54 7.41 11.75
C LYS A 101 10.14 7.20 10.29
N TRP A 102 10.99 7.60 9.34
CA TRP A 102 10.78 7.37 7.90
C TRP A 102 10.75 5.88 7.61
N ASN A 103 11.84 5.19 7.94
CA ASN A 103 11.99 3.75 7.70
C ASN A 103 10.96 2.96 8.52
N GLN A 104 10.78 3.29 9.80
CA GLN A 104 9.81 2.61 10.64
C GLN A 104 8.40 2.69 10.06
N GLY A 105 7.95 3.90 9.71
CA GLY A 105 6.59 4.10 9.20
C GLY A 105 6.35 3.43 7.85
N LEU A 106 7.34 3.40 6.97
CA LEU A 106 7.22 2.73 5.67
C LEU A 106 7.28 1.20 5.79
N HIS A 107 8.12 0.66 6.68
CA HIS A 107 8.15 -0.79 6.93
C HIS A 107 6.85 -1.30 7.56
N GLU A 108 6.19 -0.52 8.42
CA GLU A 108 4.86 -0.86 8.93
C GLU A 108 3.85 -0.98 7.78
N VAL A 109 3.87 -0.06 6.82
CA VAL A 109 3.00 -0.08 5.63
C VAL A 109 3.34 -1.26 4.70
N GLU A 110 4.63 -1.48 4.43
CA GLU A 110 5.14 -2.60 3.64
C GLU A 110 4.71 -3.96 4.21
N HIS A 111 4.76 -4.09 5.54
CA HIS A 111 4.37 -5.31 6.24
C HIS A 111 2.88 -5.62 6.09
N GLU A 112 2.01 -4.61 6.29
CA GLU A 112 0.56 -4.75 6.10
C GLU A 112 0.21 -5.19 4.68
N LEU A 113 0.85 -4.58 3.67
CA LEU A 113 0.63 -4.91 2.27
C LEU A 113 1.17 -6.31 1.93
N SER A 114 2.32 -6.70 2.47
CA SER A 114 2.88 -8.05 2.32
C SER A 114 1.94 -9.11 2.89
N TYR A 115 1.38 -8.85 4.07
CA TYR A 115 0.41 -9.76 4.70
C TYR A 115 -0.86 -9.89 3.86
N ALA A 116 -1.40 -8.78 3.35
CA ALA A 116 -2.56 -8.78 2.47
C ALA A 116 -2.32 -9.56 1.17
N LEU A 117 -1.17 -9.35 0.53
CA LEU A 117 -0.74 -10.07 -0.67
C LEU A 117 -0.64 -11.58 -0.42
N HIS A 118 0.00 -11.98 0.69
CA HIS A 118 0.10 -13.38 1.08
C HIS A 118 -1.28 -14.03 1.24
N ASN A 119 -2.24 -13.34 1.85
CA ASN A 119 -3.58 -13.87 2.07
C ASN A 119 -4.33 -14.14 0.77
N ILE A 120 -4.40 -13.17 -0.15
CA ILE A 120 -5.11 -13.36 -1.42
C ILE A 120 -4.41 -14.41 -2.30
N GLN A 121 -3.07 -14.40 -2.36
CA GLN A 121 -2.32 -15.39 -3.14
C GLN A 121 -2.48 -16.81 -2.57
N GLY A 122 -2.51 -16.96 -1.25
CA GLY A 122 -2.77 -18.24 -0.58
C GLY A 122 -4.17 -18.78 -0.87
N SER A 123 -5.18 -17.91 -0.85
CA SER A 123 -6.55 -18.29 -1.22
C SER A 123 -6.69 -18.69 -2.68
N LEU A 124 -5.98 -18.05 -3.61
CA LEU A 124 -5.98 -18.46 -5.02
C LEU A 124 -5.34 -19.83 -5.25
N LYS A 125 -4.23 -20.14 -4.56
CA LYS A 125 -3.54 -21.44 -4.66
C LYS A 125 -4.34 -22.61 -4.08
N THR A 126 -5.20 -22.34 -3.10
CA THR A 126 -6.03 -23.37 -2.44
C THR A 126 -7.28 -23.70 -3.26
N ASN A 127 -7.71 -22.80 -4.14
CA ASN A 127 -8.90 -22.95 -4.99
C ASN A 127 -8.58 -23.17 -6.48
N SER A 128 -7.31 -23.43 -6.82
CA SER A 128 -6.86 -23.90 -8.14
C SER A 128 -6.72 -25.41 -8.15
#